data_AF-A0A2A4W1I3-F1
#
_entry.id   AF-A0A2A4W1I3-F1
#
_cell.length_a   1.000
_cell.length_b   1.000
_cell.length_c   1.000
_cell.angle_alpha   90.00
_cell.angle_beta   90.00
_cell.angle_gamma   90.00
#
_symmetry.space_group_name_H-M   'P 1'
#
loop_
_entity.id
_entity.type
_entity.pdbx_description
1 polymer ?
#
loop_
_entity_poly.entity_id
_entity_poly.type
_entity_poly.pdbx_seq_one_letter_code
_entity_poly.pdbx_strand_id
1 'polypeptide(L)'
;MDLFNIKRIYSLTTEPEGKTEFDRWTSQEDVVSFLSEDLNDEYIIVYSSLPHTFVHSVFIPKPVLTKDLVNDLLKWSSNPFSSWGLTCSSSDAWIEPPLYNSGSQTLSTGEQIVFGRSFEGINSNRNYYEINQKISHVLDIHFIPERNAWCRLDDHGDMLDVFKIIEIDDFPRNETGTIICVKKDVLSEYSSVENLTLMRMFDFTRYRSDNFLGWDNKQESKEIQNSKSIYGSLMIKPGTGSYSNGFQLVEINIPKENIVDRAWGRPIDEGQKKYCSFIANDWKNQVISEISCDPDCISNYFTESDLPYEITPAFFRPEVLAKYKADRAKYKLGTRSVSCRGAWHLKTFDINSAGQVHTYLIYLSSMPYEEQLHWKQYNENPKAPLSARAIRTDFEGQFYEGYDPLPSLKHKLEVLHTQSAEWWVLRDESAPDKVHYPYTESKDEWAEEILNLDQLLVEGLQEKWLRKKAKELGCKPDDRLRALKLLEIILVAIDFNQDHAREIMTPFHVVHNLRSLLKGHTSGTEAEKERKKALKEHGNFRKHFEKISADCDETIKIIGKALKEI
;
A
#
# COMPACT_ATOMS: atom_id res chain seq x y z
N MET A 1 4.28 -0.93 24.73
CA MET A 1 4.28 -2.25 24.14
C MET A 1 4.91 -2.08 22.79
N ASP A 2 6.23 -2.10 22.83
CA ASP A 2 6.98 -2.51 21.66
C ASP A 2 6.49 -3.92 21.30
N LEU A 3 5.83 -4.08 20.14
CA LEU A 3 5.31 -5.35 19.63
C LEU A 3 6.40 -6.43 19.58
N PHE A 4 7.67 -6.04 19.65
CA PHE A 4 8.83 -6.91 19.60
C PHE A 4 9.48 -7.16 20.97
N ASN A 5 9.01 -6.53 22.06
CA ASN A 5 9.53 -6.76 23.41
C ASN A 5 8.67 -7.76 24.20
N ILE A 6 8.78 -9.02 23.81
CA ILE A 6 8.04 -10.17 24.39
C ILE A 6 8.47 -10.52 25.82
N LYS A 7 9.59 -9.97 26.32
CA LYS A 7 10.15 -10.30 27.66
C LYS A 7 9.14 -10.11 28.79
N ARG A 8 8.30 -9.07 28.68
CA ARG A 8 7.26 -8.81 29.67
C ARG A 8 6.15 -9.85 29.64
N ILE A 9 5.81 -10.34 28.45
CA ILE A 9 4.84 -11.42 28.30
C ILE A 9 5.36 -12.68 29.01
N TYR A 10 6.62 -13.06 28.82
CA TYR A 10 7.18 -14.22 29.54
C TYR A 10 7.10 -14.08 31.06
N SER A 11 7.29 -12.88 31.62
CA SER A 11 7.16 -12.69 33.08
C SER A 11 5.74 -12.93 33.62
N LEU A 12 4.72 -12.78 32.76
CA LEU A 12 3.32 -13.03 33.11
C LEU A 12 2.96 -14.51 32.98
N THR A 13 3.57 -15.19 32.01
CA THR A 13 3.15 -16.52 31.55
C THR A 13 4.08 -17.65 31.97
N THR A 14 5.29 -17.36 32.44
CA THR A 14 6.28 -18.41 32.77
C THR A 14 6.23 -18.76 34.25
N GLU A 15 5.94 -20.02 34.56
CA GLU A 15 5.98 -20.56 35.93
C GLU A 15 7.42 -20.45 36.52
N PRO A 16 7.62 -19.74 37.65
CA PRO A 16 8.92 -19.68 38.30
C PRO A 16 9.28 -20.98 39.05
N GLU A 17 10.54 -21.41 38.97
CA GLU A 17 11.02 -22.61 39.67
C GLU A 17 11.04 -22.42 41.21
N GLY A 18 11.59 -21.28 41.65
CA GLY A 18 11.80 -20.94 43.05
C GLY A 18 10.51 -20.64 43.80
N LYS A 19 10.45 -21.03 45.09
CA LYS A 19 9.24 -20.87 45.91
C LYS A 19 8.87 -19.40 46.13
N THR A 20 9.84 -18.56 46.44
CA THR A 20 9.62 -17.13 46.72
C THR A 20 9.16 -16.38 45.46
N GLU A 21 9.76 -16.71 44.31
CA GLU A 21 9.39 -16.18 43.01
C GLU A 21 7.99 -16.64 42.61
N PHE A 22 7.66 -17.91 42.86
CA PHE A 22 6.32 -18.46 42.63
C PHE A 22 5.26 -17.75 43.48
N ASP A 23 5.51 -17.59 44.79
CA ASP A 23 4.56 -16.91 45.69
C ASP A 23 4.32 -15.45 45.23
N ARG A 24 5.38 -14.74 44.81
CA ARG A 24 5.27 -13.40 44.21
C ARG A 24 4.50 -13.41 42.89
N TRP A 25 4.74 -14.39 42.03
CA TRP A 25 4.00 -14.53 40.77
C TRP A 25 2.51 -14.81 41.02
N THR A 26 2.16 -15.62 42.02
CA THR A 26 0.75 -15.85 42.39
C THR A 26 0.10 -14.69 43.15
N SER A 27 0.83 -13.66 43.57
CA SER A 27 0.19 -12.47 44.17
C SER A 27 -0.54 -11.62 43.12
N GLN A 28 -0.18 -11.76 41.83
CA GLN A 28 -0.80 -11.08 40.68
C GLN A 28 -0.82 -9.54 40.80
N GLU A 29 0.10 -8.96 41.57
CA GLU A 29 0.24 -7.50 41.73
C GLU A 29 0.55 -6.77 40.40
N ASP A 30 1.07 -7.49 39.42
CA ASP A 30 1.45 -7.03 38.09
C ASP A 30 0.29 -6.94 37.08
N VAL A 31 -0.85 -7.61 37.35
CA VAL A 31 -1.97 -7.70 36.39
C VAL A 31 -2.58 -6.33 36.07
N VAL A 32 -2.83 -5.50 37.09
CA VAL A 32 -3.43 -4.16 36.90
C VAL A 32 -2.50 -3.25 36.08
N SER A 33 -1.18 -3.34 36.34
CA SER A 33 -0.16 -2.59 35.62
C SER A 33 -0.09 -3.06 34.15
N PHE A 34 -0.09 -4.37 33.91
CA PHE A 34 -0.09 -4.93 32.56
C PHE A 34 -1.29 -4.45 31.71
N LEU A 35 -2.51 -4.53 32.26
CA LEU A 35 -3.72 -4.11 31.54
C LEU A 35 -3.78 -2.59 31.27
N SER A 36 -3.07 -1.78 32.06
CA SER A 36 -3.14 -0.32 31.96
C SER A 36 -2.03 0.27 31.11
N GLU A 37 -0.88 -0.39 31.02
CA GLU A 37 0.30 0.19 30.39
C GLU A 37 0.22 0.19 28.86
N ASP A 38 -0.35 -0.86 28.25
CA ASP A 38 -0.49 -0.93 26.79
C ASP A 38 -1.37 0.20 26.22
N LEU A 39 -2.27 0.75 27.04
CA LEU A 39 -3.14 1.87 26.66
C LEU A 39 -2.38 3.15 26.33
N ASN A 40 -1.14 3.29 26.82
CA ASN A 40 -0.28 4.44 26.52
C ASN A 40 0.50 4.25 25.21
N ASP A 41 0.38 3.09 24.57
CA ASP A 41 1.11 2.76 23.36
C ASP A 41 0.30 3.00 22.09
N GLU A 42 1.00 2.91 20.96
CA GLU A 42 0.39 2.97 19.63
C GLU A 42 -0.47 1.72 19.36
N TYR A 43 -0.05 0.56 19.87
CA TYR A 43 -0.76 -0.70 19.73
C TYR A 43 -1.28 -1.19 21.07
N ILE A 44 -2.51 -1.71 21.05
CA ILE A 44 -3.18 -2.24 22.22
C ILE A 44 -3.56 -3.71 21.99
N ILE A 45 -3.53 -4.53 23.04
CA ILE A 45 -3.92 -5.94 22.93
C ILE A 45 -5.45 -6.03 22.84
N VAL A 46 -5.95 -6.75 21.84
CA VAL A 46 -7.39 -7.09 21.70
C VAL A 46 -7.68 -8.56 21.89
N TYR A 47 -6.66 -9.41 21.77
CA TYR A 47 -6.77 -10.80 22.13
C TYR A 47 -5.42 -11.35 22.56
N SER A 48 -5.43 -12.19 23.58
CA SER A 48 -4.27 -12.91 24.07
C SER A 48 -4.74 -14.26 24.60
N SER A 49 -4.18 -15.34 24.09
CA SER A 49 -4.34 -16.68 24.63
C SER A 49 -2.95 -17.25 24.82
N LEU A 50 -2.44 -17.17 26.04
CA LEU A 50 -1.10 -17.55 26.42
C LEU A 50 -1.18 -18.48 27.63
N PRO A 51 -0.09 -19.19 27.98
CA PRO A 51 -0.02 -19.87 29.26
C PRO A 51 -0.36 -18.93 30.42
N HIS A 52 -1.31 -19.34 31.25
CA HIS A 52 -1.74 -18.59 32.44
C HIS A 52 -2.32 -17.18 32.19
N THR A 53 -2.55 -16.77 30.95
CA THR A 53 -3.04 -15.42 30.60
C THR A 53 -4.02 -15.47 29.44
N PHE A 54 -5.22 -14.94 29.67
CA PHE A 54 -6.24 -14.76 28.67
C PHE A 54 -6.74 -13.31 28.68
N VAL A 55 -6.81 -12.70 27.50
CA VAL A 55 -7.46 -11.41 27.27
C VAL A 55 -8.32 -11.52 26.01
N HIS A 56 -9.55 -11.04 26.08
CA HIS A 56 -10.43 -10.98 24.92
C HIS A 56 -11.22 -9.67 24.94
N SER A 57 -11.13 -8.91 23.86
CA SER A 57 -11.75 -7.61 23.74
C SER A 57 -12.96 -7.63 22.80
N VAL A 58 -14.00 -6.92 23.21
CA VAL A 58 -15.22 -6.67 22.44
C VAL A 58 -15.60 -5.19 22.57
N PHE A 59 -16.44 -4.71 21.68
CA PHE A 59 -17.10 -3.43 21.88
C PHE A 59 -18.44 -3.61 22.58
N ILE A 60 -18.80 -2.65 23.43
CA ILE A 60 -20.13 -2.54 24.02
C ILE A 60 -20.68 -1.12 23.81
N PRO A 61 -22.01 -0.93 23.77
CA PRO A 61 -22.60 0.40 23.84
C PRO A 61 -22.07 1.16 25.04
N LYS A 62 -21.84 2.48 24.88
CA LYS A 62 -21.25 3.32 25.94
C LYS A 62 -22.00 3.13 27.28
N PRO A 63 -21.36 2.54 28.30
CA PRO A 63 -22.05 2.14 29.51
C PRO A 63 -22.28 3.32 30.45
N VAL A 64 -23.42 3.32 31.15
CA VAL A 64 -23.58 4.10 32.38
C VAL A 64 -23.19 3.20 33.55
N LEU A 65 -22.05 3.51 34.19
CA LEU A 65 -21.50 2.69 35.27
C LEU A 65 -22.43 2.65 36.49
N THR A 66 -23.06 1.50 36.70
CA THR A 66 -23.85 1.16 37.90
C THR A 66 -23.35 -0.14 38.50
N LYS A 67 -23.66 -0.41 39.77
CA LYS A 67 -23.30 -1.69 40.41
C LYS A 67 -23.93 -2.88 39.69
N ASP A 68 -25.17 -2.74 39.23
CA ASP A 68 -25.88 -3.81 38.51
C ASP A 68 -25.22 -4.12 37.16
N LEU A 69 -24.75 -3.09 36.44
CA LEU A 69 -23.99 -3.27 35.21
C LEU A 69 -22.67 -4.00 35.47
N VAL A 70 -21.92 -3.58 36.49
CA VAL A 70 -20.66 -4.26 36.85
C VAL A 70 -20.91 -5.73 37.18
N ASN A 71 -21.95 -6.02 37.97
CA ASN A 71 -22.33 -7.39 38.31
C ASN A 71 -22.82 -8.20 37.09
N ASP A 72 -23.46 -7.57 36.10
CA ASP A 72 -23.81 -8.22 34.83
C ASP A 72 -22.57 -8.57 34.01
N LEU A 73 -21.68 -7.60 33.80
CA LEU A 73 -20.46 -7.77 33.02
C LEU A 73 -19.49 -8.79 33.64
N LEU A 74 -19.42 -8.91 34.97
CA LEU A 74 -18.60 -9.93 35.66
C LEU A 74 -19.05 -11.38 35.41
N LYS A 75 -20.23 -11.61 34.84
CA LYS A 75 -20.74 -12.95 34.50
C LYS A 75 -20.25 -13.45 33.13
N TRP A 76 -19.37 -12.69 32.47
CA TRP A 76 -18.91 -13.01 31.14
C TRP A 76 -18.36 -14.44 31.03
N SER A 77 -18.67 -15.10 29.91
CA SER A 77 -18.20 -16.46 29.58
C SER A 77 -17.84 -16.61 28.09
N SER A 78 -17.63 -15.50 27.38
CA SER A 78 -17.34 -15.46 25.95
C SER A 78 -15.85 -15.65 25.62
N ASN A 79 -15.60 -16.00 24.35
CA ASN A 79 -14.27 -16.14 23.75
C ASN A 79 -14.39 -15.83 22.24
N PRO A 80 -13.28 -15.62 21.51
CA PRO A 80 -13.37 -15.19 20.11
C PRO A 80 -13.89 -16.28 19.16
N PHE A 81 -14.07 -17.52 19.60
CA PHE A 81 -14.56 -18.62 18.76
C PHE A 81 -16.10 -18.66 18.68
N SER A 82 -16.80 -17.75 19.36
CA SER A 82 -18.22 -17.51 19.12
C SER A 82 -18.39 -16.79 17.77
N SER A 83 -18.96 -17.46 16.77
CA SER A 83 -19.32 -16.82 15.49
C SER A 83 -20.83 -16.77 15.31
N TRP A 84 -21.28 -16.12 14.23
CA TRP A 84 -22.64 -16.33 13.74
C TRP A 84 -22.89 -17.83 13.55
N GLY A 85 -23.99 -18.32 14.13
CA GLY A 85 -24.34 -19.74 14.15
C GLY A 85 -25.77 -19.99 13.69
N LEU A 86 -26.00 -21.14 13.05
CA LEU A 86 -27.34 -21.67 12.83
C LEU A 86 -27.72 -22.51 14.05
N THR A 87 -28.72 -22.06 14.79
CA THR A 87 -29.30 -22.81 15.91
C THR A 87 -30.64 -23.36 15.47
N CYS A 88 -30.97 -24.58 15.89
CA CYS A 88 -32.27 -25.16 15.64
C CYS A 88 -32.82 -25.90 16.85
N SER A 89 -34.14 -25.93 16.93
CA SER A 89 -34.92 -26.82 17.76
C SER A 89 -35.61 -27.86 16.88
N SER A 90 -36.38 -28.77 17.46
CA SER A 90 -37.18 -29.73 16.70
C SER A 90 -38.24 -29.09 15.79
N SER A 91 -38.58 -27.82 16.01
CA SER A 91 -39.69 -27.13 15.32
C SER A 91 -39.32 -25.80 14.69
N ASP A 92 -38.09 -25.30 14.89
CA ASP A 92 -37.68 -23.98 14.42
C ASP A 92 -36.17 -23.87 14.22
N ALA A 93 -35.72 -22.91 13.43
CA ALA A 93 -34.31 -22.59 13.24
C ALA A 93 -34.11 -21.07 13.11
N TRP A 94 -33.06 -20.56 13.75
CA TRP A 94 -32.72 -19.15 13.74
C TRP A 94 -31.21 -18.96 13.64
N ILE A 95 -30.81 -17.73 13.33
CA ILE A 95 -29.42 -17.32 13.33
C ILE A 95 -29.12 -16.65 14.66
N GLU A 96 -28.09 -17.14 15.34
CA GLU A 96 -27.62 -16.60 16.62
C GLU A 96 -26.38 -15.73 16.38
N PRO A 97 -26.35 -14.48 16.87
CA PRO A 97 -25.17 -13.63 16.76
C PRO A 97 -24.06 -14.09 17.70
N PRO A 98 -22.81 -13.68 17.45
CA PRO A 98 -21.76 -13.84 18.46
C PRO A 98 -22.16 -13.14 19.78
N LEU A 99 -21.58 -13.60 20.89
CA LEU A 99 -21.84 -13.06 22.25
C LEU A 99 -23.26 -13.28 22.82
N TYR A 100 -24.18 -13.93 22.10
CA TYR A 100 -25.56 -14.16 22.55
C TYR A 100 -25.63 -14.86 23.92
N ASN A 101 -24.86 -15.93 24.11
CA ASN A 101 -24.77 -16.70 25.35
C ASN A 101 -23.49 -16.41 26.15
N SER A 102 -23.15 -15.13 26.28
CA SER A 102 -21.95 -14.66 26.97
C SER A 102 -22.10 -14.55 28.50
N GLY A 103 -23.25 -14.93 29.07
CA GLY A 103 -23.53 -14.80 30.51
C GLY A 103 -23.89 -13.37 30.97
N SER A 104 -23.74 -12.36 30.11
CA SER A 104 -24.09 -10.96 30.35
C SER A 104 -25.12 -10.46 29.32
N GLN A 105 -26.16 -9.78 29.80
CA GLN A 105 -27.15 -9.16 28.92
C GLN A 105 -26.57 -7.96 28.16
N THR A 106 -25.61 -7.26 28.77
CA THR A 106 -24.92 -6.15 28.09
C THR A 106 -24.05 -6.67 26.95
N LEU A 107 -23.28 -7.74 27.19
CA LEU A 107 -22.40 -8.34 26.18
C LEU A 107 -23.17 -8.92 24.99
N SER A 108 -24.40 -9.40 25.17
CA SER A 108 -25.20 -9.91 24.05
C SER A 108 -25.62 -8.83 23.04
N THR A 109 -25.48 -7.55 23.42
CA THR A 109 -25.64 -6.39 22.53
C THR A 109 -24.31 -5.82 22.03
N GLY A 110 -23.20 -6.43 22.44
CA GLY A 110 -21.86 -6.01 22.05
C GLY A 110 -21.49 -6.44 20.64
N GLU A 111 -20.33 -5.99 20.20
CA GLU A 111 -19.75 -6.32 18.90
C GLU A 111 -18.39 -7.00 19.08
N GLN A 112 -18.27 -8.24 18.61
CA GLN A 112 -17.02 -8.97 18.65
C GLN A 112 -16.04 -8.42 17.62
N ILE A 113 -14.77 -8.25 18.02
CA ILE A 113 -13.71 -7.69 17.17
C ILE A 113 -12.97 -8.78 16.41
N VAL A 114 -12.55 -9.83 17.12
CA VAL A 114 -11.75 -10.95 16.61
C VAL A 114 -12.59 -12.22 16.59
N PHE A 115 -12.56 -12.96 15.49
CA PHE A 115 -13.17 -14.28 15.34
C PHE A 115 -12.07 -15.33 15.22
N GLY A 116 -11.93 -16.17 16.24
CA GLY A 116 -11.13 -17.39 16.17
C GLY A 116 -11.88 -18.45 15.39
N ARG A 117 -11.24 -19.05 14.39
CA ARG A 117 -11.83 -20.04 13.50
C ARG A 117 -10.90 -21.24 13.41
N SER A 118 -11.50 -22.41 13.22
CA SER A 118 -10.78 -23.63 12.92
C SER A 118 -11.45 -24.31 11.74
N PHE A 119 -10.65 -24.98 10.90
CA PHE A 119 -11.19 -25.83 9.86
C PHE A 119 -11.13 -27.28 10.33
N GLU A 120 -12.22 -27.71 10.95
CA GLU A 120 -12.34 -29.06 11.47
C GLU A 120 -12.07 -30.12 10.39
N GLY A 121 -11.23 -31.11 10.70
CA GLY A 121 -10.85 -32.17 9.78
C GLY A 121 -9.66 -31.86 8.87
N ILE A 122 -9.09 -30.64 8.89
CA ILE A 122 -7.88 -30.29 8.15
C ILE A 122 -6.72 -30.03 9.12
N ASN A 123 -5.78 -30.99 9.19
CA ASN A 123 -4.62 -30.90 10.08
C ASN A 123 -3.61 -29.81 9.70
N SER A 124 -3.71 -29.21 8.50
CA SER A 124 -2.73 -28.24 8.01
C SER A 124 -2.98 -26.80 8.47
N ASN A 125 -4.16 -26.47 8.99
CA ASN A 125 -4.43 -25.14 9.56
C ASN A 125 -4.73 -25.26 11.06
N ARG A 126 -3.77 -24.77 11.86
CA ARG A 126 -4.02 -24.31 13.24
C ARG A 126 -5.16 -23.27 13.21
N ASN A 127 -5.72 -22.98 14.39
CA ASN A 127 -6.70 -21.91 14.55
C ASN A 127 -6.22 -20.65 13.82
N TYR A 128 -7.10 -20.01 13.05
CA TYR A 128 -6.81 -18.77 12.35
C TYR A 128 -7.78 -17.67 12.82
N TYR A 129 -7.41 -16.42 12.61
CA TYR A 129 -8.12 -15.29 13.20
C TYR A 129 -8.62 -14.33 12.11
N GLU A 130 -9.93 -14.16 12.08
CA GLU A 130 -10.61 -13.18 11.24
C GLU A 130 -10.92 -11.92 12.08
N ILE A 131 -11.00 -10.77 11.42
CA ILE A 131 -11.54 -9.54 12.02
C ILE A 131 -12.98 -9.40 11.58
N ASN A 132 -13.83 -8.85 12.46
CA ASN A 132 -15.21 -8.52 12.14
C ASN A 132 -15.31 -7.79 10.79
N GLN A 133 -16.14 -8.30 9.87
CA GLN A 133 -16.25 -7.74 8.52
C GLN A 133 -16.70 -6.28 8.49
N LYS A 134 -17.58 -5.86 9.41
CA LYS A 134 -17.99 -4.44 9.49
C LYS A 134 -16.79 -3.57 9.84
N ILE A 135 -15.99 -3.99 10.83
CA ILE A 135 -14.74 -3.31 11.22
C ILE A 135 -13.75 -3.32 10.05
N SER A 136 -13.54 -4.47 9.40
CA SER A 136 -12.52 -4.58 8.34
C SER A 136 -12.87 -3.74 7.10
N HIS A 137 -14.14 -3.68 6.72
CA HIS A 137 -14.60 -2.87 5.60
C HIS A 137 -14.53 -1.38 5.88
N VAL A 138 -14.97 -0.94 7.07
CA VAL A 138 -14.94 0.48 7.45
C VAL A 138 -13.51 1.00 7.56
N LEU A 139 -12.57 0.18 8.03
CA LEU A 139 -11.16 0.54 8.16
C LEU A 139 -10.33 0.31 6.89
N ASP A 140 -10.93 -0.27 5.85
CA ASP A 140 -10.30 -0.70 4.59
C ASP A 140 -9.03 -1.54 4.82
N ILE A 141 -9.13 -2.56 5.67
CA ILE A 141 -8.02 -3.45 6.01
C ILE A 141 -8.15 -4.82 5.32
N HIS A 142 -7.02 -5.34 4.88
CA HIS A 142 -6.90 -6.58 4.11
C HIS A 142 -5.88 -7.50 4.77
N PHE A 143 -6.19 -8.80 4.88
CA PHE A 143 -5.24 -9.76 5.45
C PHE A 143 -4.07 -10.02 4.49
N ILE A 144 -2.84 -9.87 4.98
CA ILE A 144 -1.59 -10.10 4.25
C ILE A 144 -0.85 -11.28 4.89
N PRO A 145 -0.88 -12.48 4.28
CA PRO A 145 -0.31 -13.70 4.86
C PRO A 145 1.18 -13.58 5.19
N GLU A 146 1.97 -12.93 4.34
CA GLU A 146 3.42 -12.76 4.51
C GLU A 146 3.77 -11.93 5.74
N ARG A 147 2.82 -11.13 6.22
CA ARG A 147 2.97 -10.28 7.41
C ARG A 147 2.22 -10.83 8.62
N ASN A 148 1.39 -11.86 8.45
CA ASN A 148 0.43 -12.35 9.45
C ASN A 148 -0.34 -11.18 10.11
N ALA A 149 -0.87 -10.28 9.28
CA ALA A 149 -1.48 -9.03 9.73
C ALA A 149 -2.61 -8.58 8.80
N TRP A 150 -3.58 -7.86 9.35
CA TRP A 150 -4.53 -7.08 8.59
C TRP A 150 -3.96 -5.68 8.37
N CYS A 151 -3.76 -5.30 7.12
CA CYS A 151 -3.01 -4.12 6.73
C CYS A 151 -3.86 -3.17 5.88
N ARG A 152 -3.48 -1.90 5.87
CA ARG A 152 -3.89 -0.91 4.85
C ARG A 152 -2.67 -0.09 4.42
N LEU A 153 -2.84 0.75 3.42
CA LEU A 153 -1.81 1.72 3.05
C LEU A 153 -1.92 2.98 3.92
N ASP A 154 -0.78 3.55 4.29
CA ASP A 154 -0.72 4.86 4.93
C ASP A 154 -0.68 6.01 3.90
N ASP A 155 -0.60 7.25 4.38
CA ASP A 155 -0.55 8.46 3.56
C ASP A 155 0.72 8.55 2.67
N HIS A 156 1.70 7.67 2.88
CA HIS A 156 2.90 7.54 2.05
C HIS A 156 2.84 6.36 1.07
N GLY A 157 1.74 5.59 1.07
CA GLY A 157 1.59 4.37 0.28
C GLY A 157 2.41 3.19 0.81
N ASP A 158 2.84 3.25 2.07
CA ASP A 158 3.53 2.16 2.76
C ASP A 158 2.52 1.26 3.49
N MET A 159 2.89 -0.01 3.62
CA MET A 159 2.03 -1.00 4.29
C MET A 159 2.05 -0.78 5.80
N LEU A 160 0.89 -0.46 6.36
CA LEU A 160 0.65 -0.31 7.79
C LEU A 160 -0.04 -1.56 8.35
N ASP A 161 0.58 -2.22 9.33
CA ASP A 161 -0.05 -3.33 10.07
C ASP A 161 -1.09 -2.73 11.03
N VAL A 162 -2.37 -3.00 10.80
CA VAL A 162 -3.46 -2.51 11.68
C VAL A 162 -3.75 -3.51 12.77
N PHE A 163 -4.07 -4.77 12.41
CA PHE A 163 -4.15 -5.88 13.36
C PHE A 163 -2.98 -6.84 13.12
N LYS A 164 -2.10 -6.99 14.10
CA LYS A 164 -0.95 -7.89 14.01
C LYS A 164 -1.21 -9.16 14.80
N ILE A 165 -1.06 -10.32 14.16
CA ILE A 165 -1.14 -11.63 14.81
C ILE A 165 0.30 -12.08 15.12
N ILE A 166 0.56 -12.34 16.39
CA ILE A 166 1.86 -12.80 16.90
C ILE A 166 1.66 -14.18 17.50
N GLU A 167 2.29 -15.18 16.90
CA GLU A 167 2.36 -16.54 17.43
C GLU A 167 3.66 -16.72 18.21
N ILE A 168 3.59 -17.37 19.36
CA ILE A 168 4.73 -17.65 20.25
C ILE A 168 4.71 -19.16 20.52
N ASP A 169 5.77 -19.88 20.16
CA ASP A 169 5.84 -21.34 20.21
C ASP A 169 7.00 -21.89 21.04
N ASP A 170 7.68 -21.03 21.80
CA ASP A 170 8.85 -21.36 22.62
C ASP A 170 8.56 -21.34 24.14
N PHE A 171 7.29 -21.41 24.53
CA PHE A 171 6.95 -21.58 25.94
C PHE A 171 7.39 -22.96 26.45
N PRO A 172 7.67 -23.08 27.76
CA PRO A 172 7.93 -24.39 28.37
C PRO A 172 6.82 -25.40 28.05
N ARG A 173 7.18 -26.70 28.09
CA ARG A 173 6.23 -27.82 27.91
C ARG A 173 5.55 -27.88 26.52
N ASN A 174 6.15 -27.27 25.49
CA ASN A 174 5.61 -27.18 24.13
C ASN A 174 4.25 -26.45 24.07
N GLU A 175 4.00 -25.56 25.01
CA GLU A 175 2.83 -24.69 24.95
C GLU A 175 3.02 -23.63 23.87
N THR A 176 1.90 -23.19 23.28
CA THR A 176 1.88 -22.13 22.28
C THR A 176 0.96 -21.01 22.73
N GLY A 177 1.26 -19.79 22.31
CA GLY A 177 0.44 -18.64 22.59
C GLY A 177 0.19 -17.78 21.36
N THR A 178 -0.95 -17.09 21.38
CA THR A 178 -1.31 -16.12 20.34
C THR A 178 -1.64 -14.77 20.96
N ILE A 179 -1.12 -13.70 20.36
CA ILE A 179 -1.46 -12.32 20.69
C ILE A 179 -1.94 -11.62 19.44
N ILE A 180 -3.02 -10.86 19.56
CA ILE A 180 -3.49 -9.96 18.51
C ILE A 180 -3.49 -8.55 19.07
N CYS A 181 -2.67 -7.71 18.47
CA CYS A 181 -2.58 -6.29 18.78
C CYS A 181 -3.20 -5.47 17.66
N VAL A 182 -3.77 -4.32 18.00
CA VAL A 182 -4.36 -3.38 17.03
C VAL A 182 -3.81 -1.98 17.22
N LYS A 183 -3.60 -1.25 16.11
CA LYS A 183 -3.25 0.17 16.16
C LYS A 183 -4.42 0.95 16.77
N LYS A 184 -4.19 1.54 17.95
CA LYS A 184 -5.20 2.16 18.81
C LYS A 184 -6.00 3.23 18.07
N ASP A 185 -5.31 4.15 17.40
CA ASP A 185 -5.96 5.28 16.72
C ASP A 185 -6.89 4.80 15.60
N VAL A 186 -6.51 3.73 14.88
CA VAL A 186 -7.32 3.16 13.80
C VAL A 186 -8.57 2.49 14.36
N LEU A 187 -8.44 1.72 15.44
CA LEU A 187 -9.61 1.13 16.11
C LEU A 187 -10.52 2.21 16.73
N SER A 188 -9.94 3.32 17.18
CA SER A 188 -10.65 4.45 17.77
C SER A 188 -11.54 5.18 16.76
N GLU A 189 -11.14 5.25 15.49
CA GLU A 189 -11.99 5.78 14.42
C GLU A 189 -13.33 5.03 14.35
N TYR A 190 -13.27 3.70 14.38
CA TYR A 190 -14.46 2.86 14.34
C TYR A 190 -15.34 3.05 15.60
N SER A 191 -14.74 2.93 16.79
CA SER A 191 -15.49 3.02 18.05
C SER A 191 -16.11 4.40 18.26
N SER A 192 -15.43 5.46 17.82
CA SER A 192 -15.94 6.83 17.89
C SER A 192 -17.19 7.02 17.04
N VAL A 193 -17.19 6.53 15.79
CA VAL A 193 -18.35 6.66 14.89
C VAL A 193 -19.58 5.98 15.50
N GLU A 194 -19.40 4.76 15.99
CA GLU A 194 -20.47 3.93 16.58
C GLU A 194 -20.77 4.27 18.06
N ASN A 195 -20.01 5.19 18.68
CA ASN A 195 -20.13 5.55 20.11
C ASN A 195 -20.05 4.31 21.04
N LEU A 196 -19.03 3.49 20.79
CA LEU A 196 -18.76 2.25 21.52
C LEU A 196 -17.64 2.46 22.55
N THR A 197 -17.63 1.62 23.59
CA THR A 197 -16.54 1.50 24.55
C THR A 197 -15.88 0.14 24.39
N LEU A 198 -14.55 0.11 24.39
CA LEU A 198 -13.80 -1.14 24.32
C LEU A 198 -13.83 -1.80 25.70
N MET A 199 -14.34 -3.03 25.78
CA MET A 199 -14.32 -3.85 26.98
C MET A 199 -13.34 -4.99 26.79
N ARG A 200 -12.35 -5.10 27.68
CA ARG A 200 -11.43 -6.24 27.74
C ARG A 200 -11.84 -7.16 28.86
N MET A 201 -12.18 -8.40 28.54
CA MET A 201 -12.31 -9.48 29.52
C MET A 201 -10.92 -10.07 29.75
N PHE A 202 -10.60 -10.39 31.00
CA PHE A 202 -9.32 -10.98 31.34
C PHE A 202 -9.47 -12.14 32.33
N ASP A 203 -8.64 -13.15 32.16
CA ASP A 203 -8.43 -14.25 33.11
C ASP A 203 -6.93 -14.52 33.24
N PHE A 204 -6.40 -14.47 34.46
CA PHE A 204 -5.04 -14.87 34.77
C PHE A 204 -5.07 -16.01 35.76
N THR A 205 -4.80 -17.22 35.29
CA THR A 205 -4.82 -18.44 36.12
C THR A 205 -3.40 -18.98 36.27
N ARG A 206 -2.75 -18.66 37.41
CA ARG A 206 -1.36 -18.99 37.72
C ARG A 206 -1.29 -20.15 38.72
N TYR A 207 -0.63 -21.24 38.39
CA TYR A 207 -0.56 -22.42 39.26
C TYR A 207 0.71 -23.22 39.01
N ARG A 208 1.11 -24.07 39.98
CA ARG A 208 2.16 -25.06 39.74
C ARG A 208 1.63 -26.19 38.89
N SER A 209 2.12 -26.32 37.67
CA SER A 209 1.54 -27.26 36.71
C SER A 209 1.81 -28.75 37.05
N ASP A 210 2.80 -29.05 37.90
CA ASP A 210 3.10 -30.44 38.32
C ASP A 210 2.27 -30.97 39.50
N ASN A 211 1.62 -30.09 40.28
CA ASN A 211 0.98 -30.47 41.57
C ASN A 211 -0.41 -29.83 41.78
N PHE A 212 -1.05 -29.34 40.72
CA PHE A 212 -2.35 -28.69 40.83
C PHE A 212 -3.50 -29.72 40.83
N LEU A 213 -4.19 -29.85 41.97
CA LEU A 213 -5.30 -30.80 42.17
C LEU A 213 -6.69 -30.16 42.03
N GLY A 214 -6.77 -28.90 41.61
CA GLY A 214 -8.01 -28.13 41.51
C GLY A 214 -8.21 -27.11 42.64
N TRP A 215 -9.31 -26.37 42.52
CA TRP A 215 -9.72 -25.33 43.46
C TRP A 215 -10.73 -25.87 44.49
N ASP A 216 -10.64 -25.42 45.75
CA ASP A 216 -11.55 -25.86 46.83
C ASP A 216 -12.77 -24.93 46.93
N ASN A 217 -13.95 -25.45 47.27
CA ASN A 217 -15.24 -24.73 47.31
C ASN A 217 -15.40 -23.65 48.42
N LYS A 218 -14.34 -23.29 49.16
CA LYS A 218 -14.44 -22.40 50.34
C LYS A 218 -13.29 -21.39 50.41
N GLN A 219 -13.28 -20.40 49.52
CA GLN A 219 -12.21 -19.39 49.52
C GLN A 219 -12.74 -17.97 49.40
N GLU A 220 -12.12 -17.07 50.16
CA GLU A 220 -12.39 -15.63 50.12
C GLU A 220 -11.71 -15.02 48.89
N SER A 221 -12.49 -14.33 48.06
CA SER A 221 -11.96 -13.54 46.96
C SER A 221 -11.70 -12.11 47.41
N LYS A 222 -10.63 -11.50 46.89
CA LYS A 222 -10.35 -10.07 47.01
C LYS A 222 -10.89 -9.37 45.77
N GLU A 223 -11.51 -8.22 45.95
CA GLU A 223 -11.92 -7.40 44.81
C GLU A 223 -10.66 -6.82 44.13
N ILE A 224 -10.54 -7.03 42.82
CA ILE A 224 -9.59 -6.30 41.99
C ILE A 224 -10.32 -5.06 41.54
N GLN A 225 -10.06 -3.96 42.21
CA GLN A 225 -10.54 -2.65 41.78
C GLN A 225 -9.37 -1.68 41.73
N ASN A 226 -9.07 -1.18 40.54
CA ASN A 226 -8.39 0.10 40.41
C ASN A 226 -9.47 1.16 40.24
N SER A 227 -9.31 2.31 40.90
CA SER A 227 -10.33 3.33 41.19
C SER A 227 -11.19 3.89 40.02
N LYS A 228 -11.01 3.47 38.75
CA LYS A 228 -11.74 4.07 37.61
C LYS A 228 -12.21 3.14 36.47
N SER A 229 -11.60 1.97 36.21
CA SER A 229 -11.92 1.21 34.97
C SER A 229 -11.72 -0.31 34.97
N ILE A 230 -11.11 -0.89 36.00
CA ILE A 230 -10.86 -2.33 36.10
C ILE A 230 -11.70 -2.90 37.24
N TYR A 231 -12.43 -3.97 36.95
CA TYR A 231 -13.33 -4.65 37.89
C TYR A 231 -13.09 -6.15 37.81
N GLY A 232 -12.93 -6.81 38.95
CA GLY A 232 -12.69 -8.24 38.97
C GLY A 232 -12.55 -8.81 40.36
N SER A 233 -12.14 -10.07 40.41
CA SER A 233 -11.83 -10.77 41.65
C SER A 233 -10.49 -11.48 41.53
N LEU A 234 -9.76 -11.54 42.65
CA LEU A 234 -8.51 -12.27 42.82
C LEU A 234 -8.71 -13.29 43.92
N MET A 235 -8.42 -14.54 43.62
CA MET A 235 -8.27 -15.59 44.61
C MET A 235 -6.81 -16.04 44.64
N ILE A 236 -6.25 -16.17 45.85
CA ILE A 236 -4.90 -16.70 46.07
C ILE A 236 -4.99 -17.89 47.03
N LYS A 237 -4.45 -19.04 46.61
CA LYS A 237 -4.19 -20.21 47.44
C LYS A 237 -2.67 -20.34 47.65
N PRO A 238 -2.14 -19.86 48.80
CA PRO A 238 -0.70 -19.85 49.06
C PRO A 238 -0.05 -21.21 48.79
N GLY A 239 1.08 -21.20 48.06
CA GLY A 239 1.83 -22.40 47.69
C GLY A 239 1.18 -23.32 46.64
N THR A 240 -0.02 -23.00 46.14
CA THR A 240 -0.72 -23.77 45.09
C THR A 240 -0.89 -22.98 43.81
N GLY A 241 -1.43 -21.76 43.89
CA GLY A 241 -1.76 -20.94 42.74
C GLY A 241 -2.69 -19.79 43.07
N SER A 242 -3.06 -19.03 42.04
CA SER A 242 -4.04 -17.94 42.10
C SER A 242 -4.80 -17.88 40.78
N TYR A 243 -6.02 -17.35 40.82
CA TYR A 243 -6.69 -16.90 39.61
C TYR A 243 -7.29 -15.51 39.81
N SER A 244 -7.26 -14.72 38.75
CA SER A 244 -8.08 -13.52 38.66
C SER A 244 -8.92 -13.53 37.41
N ASN A 245 -10.13 -13.01 37.54
CA ASN A 245 -11.02 -12.79 36.42
C ASN A 245 -11.71 -11.44 36.55
N GLY A 246 -12.04 -10.83 35.42
CA GLY A 246 -12.68 -9.53 35.44
C GLY A 246 -12.76 -8.89 34.06
N PHE A 247 -13.00 -7.59 34.05
CA PHE A 247 -12.98 -6.79 32.84
C PHE A 247 -12.38 -5.41 33.07
N GLN A 248 -11.93 -4.80 31.97
CA GLN A 248 -11.46 -3.42 31.89
C GLN A 248 -12.30 -2.67 30.85
N LEU A 249 -12.80 -1.49 31.21
CA LEU A 249 -13.41 -0.56 30.25
C LEU A 249 -12.35 0.45 29.78
N VAL A 250 -12.21 0.58 28.47
CA VAL A 250 -11.20 1.42 27.84
C VAL A 250 -11.89 2.43 26.92
N GLU A 251 -11.77 3.71 27.25
CA GLU A 251 -12.22 4.80 26.37
C GLU A 251 -11.07 5.15 25.42
N ILE A 252 -11.21 4.77 24.15
CA ILE A 252 -10.25 5.08 23.09
C ILE A 252 -10.77 6.14 22.11
N ASN A 253 -12.02 6.60 22.29
CA ASN A 253 -12.70 7.45 21.33
C ASN A 253 -11.99 8.80 21.12
N ILE A 254 -11.82 9.14 19.85
CA ILE A 254 -11.40 10.46 19.34
C ILE A 254 -12.61 11.31 18.95
N PRO A 255 -12.48 12.65 18.87
CA PRO A 255 -13.53 13.53 18.33
C PRO A 255 -13.97 13.11 16.93
N LYS A 256 -15.28 13.14 16.65
CA LYS A 256 -15.83 12.74 15.34
C LYS A 256 -15.41 13.72 14.24
N GLU A 257 -15.18 14.97 14.61
CA GLU A 257 -14.68 16.04 13.74
C GLU A 257 -13.36 15.63 13.09
N ASN A 258 -12.42 15.05 13.86
CA ASN A 258 -11.14 14.56 13.34
C ASN A 258 -11.31 13.48 12.26
N ILE A 259 -12.34 12.64 12.38
CA ILE A 259 -12.66 11.57 11.42
C ILE A 259 -13.25 12.18 10.15
N VAL A 260 -14.17 13.14 10.32
CA VAL A 260 -14.75 13.90 9.20
C VAL A 260 -13.64 14.61 8.44
N ASP A 261 -12.75 15.32 9.14
CA ASP A 261 -11.66 16.06 8.51
C ASP A 261 -10.74 15.13 7.73
N ARG A 262 -10.35 13.99 8.29
CA ARG A 262 -9.56 12.98 7.55
C ARG A 262 -10.30 12.47 6.31
N ALA A 263 -11.59 12.12 6.43
CA ALA A 263 -12.39 11.63 5.32
C ALA A 263 -12.53 12.65 4.18
N TRP A 264 -12.50 13.95 4.51
CA TRP A 264 -12.51 15.05 3.55
C TRP A 264 -11.11 15.55 3.16
N GLY A 265 -10.04 14.89 3.61
CA GLY A 265 -8.65 15.28 3.35
C GLY A 265 -8.25 16.62 3.97
N ARG A 266 -8.99 17.07 4.99
CA ARG A 266 -8.72 18.28 5.75
C ARG A 266 -7.68 17.98 6.84
N PRO A 267 -6.80 18.94 7.15
CA PRO A 267 -5.86 18.78 8.24
C PRO A 267 -6.62 18.64 9.57
N ILE A 268 -6.32 17.58 10.33
CA ILE A 268 -6.90 17.32 11.67
C ILE A 268 -6.42 18.36 12.69
N ASP A 269 -5.26 18.97 12.42
CA ASP A 269 -4.65 19.99 13.26
C ASP A 269 -4.09 21.08 12.32
N GLU A 270 -4.81 22.19 12.17
CA GLU A 270 -4.46 23.31 11.28
C GLU A 270 -3.03 23.85 11.57
N GLY A 271 -2.51 23.65 12.78
CA GLY A 271 -1.17 24.09 13.19
C GLY A 271 0.00 23.15 12.86
N GLN A 272 -0.22 21.95 12.30
CA GLN A 272 0.86 20.96 12.13
C GLN A 272 1.21 20.59 10.69
N LYS A 273 0.33 20.87 9.71
CA LYS A 273 0.64 20.53 8.32
C LYS A 273 1.69 21.50 7.78
N LYS A 274 2.89 20.98 7.57
CA LYS A 274 4.00 21.76 7.02
C LYS A 274 3.88 21.81 5.50
N TYR A 275 4.18 22.98 4.95
CA TYR A 275 4.27 23.21 3.51
C TYR A 275 5.64 23.75 3.15
N CYS A 276 6.13 23.37 1.97
CA CYS A 276 7.35 23.93 1.41
C CYS A 276 7.04 25.22 0.63
N SER A 277 8.01 26.14 0.60
CA SER A 277 8.01 27.23 -0.37
C SER A 277 8.83 26.86 -1.59
N PHE A 278 8.48 27.36 -2.77
CA PHE A 278 9.16 27.09 -4.03
C PHE A 278 9.42 28.39 -4.78
N ILE A 279 10.57 28.47 -5.47
CA ILE A 279 10.81 29.45 -6.51
C ILE A 279 9.77 29.21 -7.59
N ALA A 280 8.83 30.15 -7.70
CA ALA A 280 7.68 30.04 -8.56
C ALA A 280 7.50 31.34 -9.35
N ASN A 281 6.91 31.23 -10.54
CA ASN A 281 6.70 32.36 -11.43
C ASN A 281 5.28 32.89 -11.25
N ASP A 282 5.11 33.84 -10.34
CA ASP A 282 3.84 34.48 -10.05
C ASP A 282 3.43 35.39 -11.20
N TRP A 283 2.61 34.86 -12.09
CA TRP A 283 2.11 35.59 -13.26
C TRP A 283 1.07 36.63 -12.92
N LYS A 284 0.42 36.52 -11.76
CA LYS A 284 -0.55 37.51 -11.30
C LYS A 284 0.17 38.81 -10.95
N ASN A 285 1.22 38.68 -10.15
CA ASN A 285 2.00 39.82 -9.65
C ASN A 285 3.25 40.11 -10.51
N GLN A 286 3.49 39.31 -11.55
CA GLN A 286 4.60 39.44 -12.50
C GLN A 286 5.99 39.37 -11.84
N VAL A 287 6.15 38.50 -10.85
CA VAL A 287 7.40 38.34 -10.08
C VAL A 287 7.79 36.86 -9.99
N ILE A 288 9.09 36.59 -10.03
CA ILE A 288 9.65 35.29 -9.64
C ILE A 288 10.17 35.43 -8.22
N SER A 289 9.58 34.68 -7.30
CA SER A 289 9.95 34.71 -5.88
C SER A 289 9.75 33.34 -5.24
N GLU A 290 10.23 33.20 -4.01
CA GLU A 290 9.96 32.02 -3.20
C GLU A 290 8.58 32.15 -2.55
N ILE A 291 7.65 31.25 -2.93
CA ILE A 291 6.23 31.30 -2.56
C ILE A 291 5.86 29.98 -1.87
N SER A 292 5.18 30.06 -0.73
CA SER A 292 4.65 28.89 -0.03
C SER A 292 3.59 28.19 -0.88
N CYS A 293 3.63 26.85 -0.95
CA CYS A 293 2.52 26.10 -1.53
C CYS A 293 1.35 25.89 -0.55
N ASP A 294 1.44 26.41 0.67
CA ASP A 294 0.33 26.39 1.62
C ASP A 294 -0.96 26.95 0.99
N PRO A 295 -2.10 26.23 1.04
CA PRO A 295 -3.39 26.73 0.56
C PRO A 295 -3.77 28.12 1.07
N ASP A 296 -3.34 28.52 2.28
CA ASP A 296 -3.62 29.86 2.84
C ASP A 296 -2.72 30.96 2.24
N CYS A 297 -1.66 30.58 1.52
CA CYS A 297 -0.72 31.49 0.86
C CYS A 297 -0.98 31.65 -0.64
N ILE A 298 -2.00 30.99 -1.18
CA ILE A 298 -2.38 31.03 -2.61
C ILE A 298 -3.88 31.29 -2.73
N SER A 299 -4.34 31.77 -3.88
CA SER A 299 -5.75 32.08 -4.13
C SER A 299 -6.22 31.50 -5.45
N ASN A 300 -7.49 31.11 -5.52
CA ASN A 300 -8.14 30.75 -6.78
C ASN A 300 -8.40 31.99 -7.66
N TYR A 301 -8.84 31.78 -8.90
CA TYR A 301 -9.16 32.83 -9.88
C TYR A 301 -10.43 33.63 -9.58
N PHE A 302 -11.31 33.11 -8.73
CA PHE A 302 -12.63 33.66 -8.48
C PHE A 302 -12.67 34.55 -7.23
N THR A 303 -11.69 34.42 -6.34
CA THR A 303 -11.55 35.21 -5.13
C THR A 303 -10.60 36.38 -5.37
N GLU A 304 -11.08 37.60 -5.15
CA GLU A 304 -10.25 38.81 -5.19
C GLU A 304 -9.28 38.79 -3.99
N SER A 305 -7.99 38.85 -4.30
CA SER A 305 -6.89 38.73 -3.33
C SER A 305 -5.61 39.24 -4.00
N ASP A 306 -4.59 39.61 -3.23
CA ASP A 306 -3.24 39.91 -3.75
C ASP A 306 -2.33 38.67 -3.82
N LEU A 307 -2.80 37.53 -3.28
CA LEU A 307 -2.03 36.29 -3.23
C LEU A 307 -1.83 35.69 -4.63
N PRO A 308 -0.71 34.98 -4.88
CA PRO A 308 -0.45 34.26 -6.12
C PRO A 308 -1.58 33.28 -6.47
N TYR A 309 -1.79 33.01 -7.76
CA TYR A 309 -2.80 32.01 -8.15
C TYR A 309 -2.39 30.59 -7.73
N GLU A 310 -3.38 29.75 -7.43
CA GLU A 310 -3.17 28.32 -7.15
C GLU A 310 -2.37 27.60 -8.24
N ILE A 311 -2.56 28.00 -9.50
CA ILE A 311 -1.83 27.46 -10.66
C ILE A 311 -0.54 28.21 -10.99
N THR A 312 0.01 28.95 -10.04
CA THR A 312 1.35 29.55 -10.16
C THR A 312 2.38 28.44 -10.38
N PRO A 313 3.15 28.45 -11.49
CA PRO A 313 4.06 27.36 -11.80
C PRO A 313 5.39 27.47 -11.06
N ALA A 314 5.86 26.34 -10.55
CA ALA A 314 7.22 26.13 -10.06
C ALA A 314 8.01 25.23 -11.02
N PHE A 315 9.31 25.44 -11.10
CA PHE A 315 10.20 24.77 -12.04
C PHE A 315 11.26 23.95 -11.31
N PHE A 316 11.61 22.81 -11.91
CA PHE A 316 12.43 21.78 -11.29
C PHE A 316 13.39 21.19 -12.32
N ARG A 317 14.58 20.79 -11.85
CA ARG A 317 15.47 19.95 -12.64
C ARG A 317 14.83 18.56 -12.86
N PRO A 318 15.04 17.91 -14.02
CA PRO A 318 14.35 16.68 -14.39
C PRO A 318 14.63 15.48 -13.47
N GLU A 319 15.73 15.51 -12.71
CA GLU A 319 16.11 14.48 -11.74
C GLU A 319 15.05 14.28 -10.64
N VAL A 320 14.15 15.25 -10.42
CA VAL A 320 13.01 15.11 -9.50
C VAL A 320 12.16 13.88 -9.81
N LEU A 321 12.07 13.48 -11.09
CA LEU A 321 11.29 12.33 -11.54
C LEU A 321 12.03 10.98 -11.40
N ALA A 322 13.34 10.99 -11.17
CA ALA A 322 14.16 9.76 -11.14
C ALA A 322 13.72 8.82 -10.00
N LYS A 323 13.35 9.36 -8.85
CA LYS A 323 12.81 8.61 -7.70
C LYS A 323 11.60 7.76 -8.11
N TYR A 324 10.66 8.36 -8.85
CA TYR A 324 9.40 7.72 -9.23
C TYR A 324 9.58 6.68 -10.35
N LYS A 325 10.65 6.79 -11.15
CA LYS A 325 11.02 5.76 -12.13
C LYS A 325 11.69 4.53 -11.50
N ALA A 326 12.45 4.75 -10.42
CA ALA A 326 13.26 3.72 -9.79
C ALA A 326 12.42 2.71 -8.99
N ASP A 327 11.39 3.17 -8.28
CA ASP A 327 10.50 2.32 -7.49
C ASP A 327 9.10 2.25 -8.12
N ARG A 328 8.98 1.40 -9.15
CA ARG A 328 7.71 1.16 -9.88
C ARG A 328 6.70 0.34 -9.07
N ALA A 329 7.12 -0.29 -7.97
CA ALA A 329 6.22 -1.03 -7.10
C ALA A 329 5.42 -0.08 -6.19
N LYS A 330 6.01 1.07 -5.84
CA LYS A 330 5.39 2.12 -5.02
C LYS A 330 4.78 3.24 -5.86
N TYR A 331 5.45 3.69 -6.91
CA TYR A 331 5.04 4.85 -7.69
C TYR A 331 4.57 4.48 -9.10
N LYS A 332 3.53 5.17 -9.55
CA LYS A 332 3.09 5.15 -10.95
C LYS A 332 3.39 6.51 -11.58
N LEU A 333 4.33 6.51 -12.51
CA LEU A 333 4.66 7.67 -13.32
C LEU A 333 3.81 7.63 -14.59
N GLY A 334 2.91 8.58 -14.76
CA GLY A 334 2.16 8.79 -16.00
C GLY A 334 2.94 9.67 -16.98
N THR A 335 2.33 9.94 -18.14
CA THR A 335 2.89 10.90 -19.11
C THR A 335 3.08 12.30 -18.51
N ARG A 336 2.17 12.69 -17.60
CA ARG A 336 2.13 14.01 -16.96
C ARG A 336 1.73 13.94 -15.48
N SER A 337 1.68 12.77 -14.85
CA SER A 337 1.23 12.65 -13.46
C SER A 337 2.14 11.72 -12.68
N VAL A 338 2.11 11.84 -11.36
CA VAL A 338 2.76 10.90 -10.44
C VAL A 338 1.74 10.49 -9.41
N SER A 339 1.64 9.21 -9.08
CA SER A 339 0.85 8.76 -7.94
C SER A 339 1.59 7.71 -7.12
N CYS A 340 1.25 7.63 -5.84
CA CYS A 340 1.78 6.65 -4.91
C CYS A 340 0.64 5.79 -4.36
N ARG A 341 0.46 4.58 -4.90
CA ARG A 341 -0.54 3.56 -4.48
C ARG A 341 -1.91 4.09 -3.98
N GLY A 342 -2.43 5.17 -4.57
CA GLY A 342 -3.67 5.81 -4.13
C GLY A 342 -3.57 6.74 -2.91
N ALA A 343 -2.46 6.74 -2.17
CA ALA A 343 -2.23 7.59 -1.01
C ALA A 343 -2.15 9.09 -1.38
N TRP A 344 -1.43 9.41 -2.46
CA TRP A 344 -1.38 10.76 -3.00
C TRP A 344 -1.14 10.75 -4.51
N HIS A 345 -1.45 11.88 -5.15
CA HIS A 345 -1.19 12.09 -6.57
C HIS A 345 -0.75 13.53 -6.86
N LEU A 346 0.28 13.68 -7.69
CA LEU A 346 0.58 14.92 -8.40
C LEU A 346 -0.23 14.93 -9.70
N LYS A 347 -1.21 15.82 -9.76
CA LYS A 347 -2.21 15.84 -10.85
C LYS A 347 -1.61 16.10 -12.23
N THR A 348 -0.70 17.07 -12.34
CA THR A 348 -0.04 17.34 -13.62
C THR A 348 1.40 17.81 -13.44
N PHE A 349 2.26 17.51 -14.40
CA PHE A 349 3.51 18.18 -14.69
C PHE A 349 3.70 18.21 -16.20
N ASP A 350 4.60 19.05 -16.69
CA ASP A 350 5.11 18.94 -18.05
C ASP A 350 6.58 19.37 -18.10
N ILE A 351 7.22 19.20 -19.25
CA ILE A 351 8.62 19.57 -19.45
C ILE A 351 8.71 20.64 -20.53
N ASN A 352 9.34 21.76 -20.20
CA ASN A 352 9.50 22.87 -21.13
C ASN A 352 10.65 22.67 -22.12
N SER A 353 10.83 23.64 -23.03
CA SER A 353 11.89 23.60 -24.05
C SER A 353 13.31 23.63 -23.50
N ALA A 354 13.51 24.05 -22.24
CA ALA A 354 14.78 24.01 -21.54
C ALA A 354 15.01 22.69 -20.77
N GLY A 355 14.10 21.72 -20.87
CA GLY A 355 14.19 20.44 -20.17
C GLY A 355 13.80 20.49 -18.69
N GLN A 356 13.22 21.60 -18.22
CA GLN A 356 12.75 21.73 -16.84
C GLN A 356 11.38 21.10 -16.67
N VAL A 357 11.22 20.32 -15.60
CA VAL A 357 9.91 19.86 -15.15
C VAL A 357 9.21 21.04 -14.50
N HIS A 358 7.94 21.27 -14.82
CA HIS A 358 7.12 22.27 -14.15
C HIS A 358 5.79 21.68 -13.70
N THR A 359 5.32 22.16 -12.55
CA THR A 359 3.99 21.86 -11.98
C THR A 359 3.51 23.09 -11.21
N TYR A 360 2.34 23.00 -10.58
CA TYR A 360 1.68 24.11 -9.93
C TYR A 360 1.68 23.98 -8.41
N LEU A 361 1.71 25.11 -7.70
CA LEU A 361 1.77 25.15 -6.23
C LEU A 361 0.63 24.35 -5.57
N ILE A 362 -0.59 24.44 -6.08
CA ILE A 362 -1.74 23.66 -5.56
C ILE A 362 -1.56 22.15 -5.65
N TYR A 363 -0.83 21.64 -6.65
CA TYR A 363 -0.57 20.20 -6.77
C TYR A 363 0.62 19.75 -5.92
N LEU A 364 1.55 20.67 -5.62
CA LEU A 364 2.60 20.43 -4.64
C LEU A 364 2.02 20.36 -3.23
N SER A 365 1.05 21.22 -2.91
CA SER A 365 0.43 21.28 -1.58
C SER A 365 -0.38 20.04 -1.21
N SER A 366 -0.89 19.31 -2.21
CA SER A 366 -1.62 18.06 -1.99
C SER A 366 -0.71 16.86 -1.69
N MET A 367 0.60 16.96 -1.92
CA MET A 367 1.55 15.90 -1.60
C MET A 367 1.97 15.91 -0.12
N PRO A 368 2.39 14.76 0.45
CA PRO A 368 3.01 14.70 1.77
C PRO A 368 4.23 15.63 1.87
N TYR A 369 4.51 16.14 3.07
CA TYR A 369 5.56 17.14 3.29
C TYR A 369 6.95 16.62 2.87
N GLU A 370 7.25 15.35 3.08
CA GLU A 370 8.49 14.69 2.67
C GLU A 370 8.64 14.64 1.15
N GLU A 371 7.53 14.47 0.42
CA GLU A 371 7.52 14.56 -1.03
C GLU A 371 7.71 16.01 -1.48
N GLN A 372 7.07 16.98 -0.82
CA GLN A 372 7.33 18.40 -1.10
C GLN A 372 8.82 18.76 -0.88
N LEU A 373 9.45 18.24 0.17
CA LEU A 373 10.88 18.41 0.43
C LEU A 373 11.74 17.78 -0.67
N HIS A 374 11.39 16.60 -1.16
CA HIS A 374 12.05 15.98 -2.32
C HIS A 374 11.98 16.91 -3.54
N TRP A 375 10.79 17.43 -3.87
CA TRP A 375 10.64 18.39 -4.97
C TRP A 375 11.44 19.67 -4.74
N LYS A 376 11.47 20.18 -3.51
CA LYS A 376 12.21 21.39 -3.13
C LYS A 376 13.71 21.28 -3.41
N GLN A 377 14.30 20.10 -3.26
CA GLN A 377 15.73 19.87 -3.56
C GLN A 377 16.09 20.11 -5.04
N TYR A 378 15.12 19.98 -5.96
CA TYR A 378 15.33 20.15 -7.40
C TYR A 378 14.74 21.46 -7.93
N ASN A 379 14.12 22.28 -7.08
CA ASN A 379 13.50 23.53 -7.49
C ASN A 379 14.54 24.54 -7.98
N GLU A 380 14.27 25.18 -9.12
CA GLU A 380 15.16 26.14 -9.76
C GLU A 380 14.40 27.27 -10.46
N ASN A 381 15.12 28.33 -10.83
CA ASN A 381 14.54 29.43 -11.60
C ASN A 381 14.07 28.97 -12.99
N PRO A 382 12.98 29.55 -13.53
CA PRO A 382 12.54 29.27 -14.89
C PRO A 382 13.61 29.70 -15.91
N LYS A 383 13.99 28.78 -16.79
CA LYS A 383 14.89 28.99 -17.94
C LYS A 383 14.12 29.12 -19.26
N ALA A 384 12.88 28.65 -19.27
CA ALA A 384 11.95 28.72 -20.40
C ALA A 384 10.50 28.82 -19.88
N PRO A 385 9.55 29.33 -20.70
CA PRO A 385 8.12 29.34 -20.35
C PRO A 385 7.57 27.92 -20.20
N LEU A 386 6.29 27.78 -19.80
CA LEU A 386 5.62 26.48 -19.80
C LEU A 386 5.61 25.86 -21.21
N SER A 387 5.48 24.54 -21.27
CA SER A 387 5.30 23.85 -22.54
C SER A 387 4.04 24.38 -23.26
N ALA A 388 4.08 24.43 -24.59
CA ALA A 388 2.90 24.80 -25.39
C ALA A 388 1.71 23.86 -25.10
N ARG A 389 2.01 22.58 -24.81
CA ARG A 389 1.02 21.59 -24.40
C ARG A 389 0.33 21.99 -23.10
N ALA A 390 1.08 22.35 -22.06
CA ALA A 390 0.53 22.75 -20.78
C ALA A 390 -0.32 24.02 -20.88
N ILE A 391 0.08 25.01 -21.67
CA ILE A 391 -0.75 26.21 -21.92
C ILE A 391 -2.10 25.83 -22.53
N ARG A 392 -2.11 25.02 -23.60
CA ARG A 392 -3.36 24.59 -24.25
C ARG A 392 -4.26 23.77 -23.32
N THR A 393 -3.70 22.80 -22.62
CA THR A 393 -4.51 21.85 -21.84
C THR A 393 -4.93 22.42 -20.50
N ASP A 394 -4.03 23.10 -19.80
CA ASP A 394 -4.23 23.46 -18.40
C ASP A 394 -4.91 24.83 -18.26
N PHE A 395 -4.78 25.72 -19.26
CA PHE A 395 -5.33 27.07 -19.23
C PHE A 395 -6.39 27.31 -20.30
N GLU A 396 -6.16 26.89 -21.55
CA GLU A 396 -7.13 27.12 -22.64
C GLU A 396 -8.27 26.09 -22.65
N GLY A 397 -8.13 24.99 -21.90
CA GLY A 397 -9.10 23.88 -21.88
C GLY A 397 -9.20 23.12 -23.21
N GLN A 398 -8.14 23.17 -24.03
CA GLN A 398 -8.10 22.54 -25.35
C GLN A 398 -7.27 21.26 -25.35
N PHE A 399 -7.65 20.30 -26.20
CA PHE A 399 -6.80 19.15 -26.46
C PHE A 399 -5.52 19.59 -27.17
N TYR A 400 -4.38 18.98 -26.80
CA TYR A 400 -3.13 19.18 -27.51
C TYR A 400 -3.04 18.22 -28.70
N GLU A 401 -3.13 18.76 -29.91
CA GLU A 401 -3.08 17.98 -31.16
C GLU A 401 -1.65 17.72 -31.68
N GLY A 402 -0.62 18.13 -30.92
CA GLY A 402 0.76 17.86 -31.31
C GLY A 402 1.05 16.36 -31.30
N TYR A 403 1.69 15.87 -32.36
CA TYR A 403 2.11 14.48 -32.46
C TYR A 403 3.19 14.18 -31.41
N ASP A 404 2.89 13.24 -30.52
CA ASP A 404 3.83 12.67 -29.55
C ASP A 404 4.05 11.18 -29.90
N PRO A 405 5.24 10.79 -30.38
CA PRO A 405 5.45 9.47 -30.97
C PRO A 405 5.31 8.33 -29.96
N LEU A 406 5.79 8.50 -28.72
CA LEU A 406 5.74 7.43 -27.72
C LEU A 406 4.29 7.11 -27.28
N PRO A 407 3.42 8.07 -26.90
CA PRO A 407 2.01 7.81 -26.67
C PRO A 407 1.30 7.23 -27.90
N SER A 408 1.60 7.71 -29.10
CA SER A 408 1.00 7.16 -30.34
C SER A 408 1.39 5.70 -30.54
N LEU A 409 2.65 5.35 -30.32
CA LEU A 409 3.16 3.99 -30.42
C LEU A 409 2.48 3.07 -29.40
N LYS A 410 2.46 3.47 -28.12
CA LYS A 410 1.78 2.71 -27.06
C LYS A 410 0.31 2.46 -27.40
N HIS A 411 -0.40 3.47 -27.87
CA HIS A 411 -1.79 3.33 -28.28
C HIS A 411 -1.96 2.35 -29.45
N LYS A 412 -1.09 2.38 -30.47
CA LYS A 412 -1.15 1.42 -31.59
C LYS A 412 -0.92 -0.02 -31.11
N LEU A 413 0.01 -0.23 -30.18
CA LEU A 413 0.26 -1.55 -29.59
C LEU A 413 -0.93 -2.05 -28.76
N GLU A 414 -1.54 -1.17 -27.96
CA GLU A 414 -2.76 -1.47 -27.21
C GLU A 414 -3.92 -1.86 -28.15
N VAL A 415 -4.07 -1.16 -29.27
CA VAL A 415 -5.05 -1.49 -30.30
C VAL A 415 -4.75 -2.86 -30.92
N LEU A 416 -3.49 -3.18 -31.24
CA LEU A 416 -3.09 -4.51 -31.75
C LEU A 416 -3.42 -5.61 -30.74
N HIS A 417 -3.15 -5.38 -29.45
CA HIS A 417 -3.47 -6.32 -28.38
C HIS A 417 -4.98 -6.56 -28.27
N THR A 418 -5.76 -5.47 -28.22
CA THR A 418 -7.22 -5.51 -28.07
C THR A 418 -7.89 -6.18 -29.28
N GLN A 419 -7.34 -5.95 -30.48
CA GLN A 419 -7.79 -6.60 -31.71
C GLN A 419 -7.28 -8.04 -31.86
N SER A 420 -6.54 -8.56 -30.87
CA SER A 420 -5.98 -9.92 -30.88
C SER A 420 -5.14 -10.21 -32.13
N ALA A 421 -4.26 -9.28 -32.51
CA ALA A 421 -3.35 -9.48 -33.62
C ALA A 421 -2.52 -10.76 -33.43
N GLU A 422 -2.61 -11.72 -34.35
CA GLU A 422 -1.96 -13.02 -34.14
C GLU A 422 -0.42 -12.96 -34.17
N TRP A 423 0.13 -11.91 -34.81
CA TRP A 423 1.57 -11.72 -35.00
C TRP A 423 2.25 -10.98 -33.85
N TRP A 424 1.48 -10.35 -32.95
CA TRP A 424 2.02 -9.56 -31.83
C TRP A 424 1.07 -9.57 -30.63
N VAL A 425 1.61 -9.74 -29.42
CA VAL A 425 0.84 -9.68 -28.17
C VAL A 425 1.54 -8.82 -27.13
N LEU A 426 0.76 -8.15 -26.29
CA LEU A 426 1.28 -7.58 -25.06
C LEU A 426 1.50 -8.70 -24.04
N ARG A 427 2.77 -9.01 -23.73
CA ARG A 427 3.12 -10.10 -22.79
C ARG A 427 2.95 -9.72 -21.32
N ASP A 428 3.12 -8.44 -21.03
CA ASP A 428 3.06 -7.86 -19.70
C ASP A 428 2.22 -6.59 -19.79
N GLU A 429 1.04 -6.61 -19.18
CA GLU A 429 0.10 -5.48 -19.17
C GLU A 429 0.72 -4.22 -18.54
N SER A 430 1.73 -4.37 -17.69
CA SER A 430 2.47 -3.26 -17.09
C SER A 430 3.59 -2.72 -17.97
N ALA A 431 3.96 -3.39 -19.07
CA ALA A 431 5.05 -2.97 -19.94
C ALA A 431 4.88 -1.56 -20.55
N PRO A 432 3.69 -1.14 -21.01
CA PRO A 432 3.49 0.22 -21.53
C PRO A 432 3.76 1.27 -20.46
N ASP A 433 3.39 1.00 -19.20
CA ASP A 433 3.62 1.89 -18.06
C ASP A 433 5.10 1.98 -17.67
N LYS A 434 5.96 1.06 -18.12
CA LYS A 434 7.41 1.07 -17.85
C LYS A 434 8.21 1.95 -18.79
N VAL A 435 7.71 2.20 -20.01
CA VAL A 435 8.45 2.95 -21.04
C VAL A 435 8.22 4.45 -20.91
N HIS A 436 9.26 5.22 -20.63
CA HIS A 436 9.18 6.68 -20.62
C HIS A 436 10.24 7.30 -21.51
N TYR A 437 10.09 8.60 -21.78
CA TYR A 437 11.21 9.38 -22.28
C TYR A 437 12.32 9.45 -21.22
N PRO A 438 13.61 9.39 -21.60
CA PRO A 438 14.68 9.75 -20.68
C PRO A 438 14.57 11.25 -20.38
N TYR A 439 14.44 11.61 -19.10
CA TYR A 439 14.24 12.99 -18.68
C TYR A 439 15.55 13.69 -18.33
N THR A 440 16.57 12.92 -17.94
CA THR A 440 17.90 13.45 -17.57
C THR A 440 18.93 13.17 -18.66
N GLU A 441 20.15 13.69 -18.47
CA GLU A 441 21.32 13.34 -19.29
C GLU A 441 22.01 12.05 -18.82
N SER A 442 21.36 11.26 -17.96
CA SER A 442 21.90 9.98 -17.49
C SER A 442 21.95 8.94 -18.61
N LYS A 443 23.15 8.42 -18.87
CA LYS A 443 23.36 7.30 -19.79
C LYS A 443 22.62 6.02 -19.33
N ASP A 444 22.49 5.84 -18.02
CA ASP A 444 21.89 4.63 -17.44
C ASP A 444 20.37 4.69 -17.56
N GLU A 445 19.77 5.87 -17.38
CA GLU A 445 18.35 6.11 -17.68
C GLU A 445 18.06 5.87 -19.16
N TRP A 446 18.87 6.45 -20.05
CA TRP A 446 18.71 6.25 -21.50
C TRP A 446 18.80 4.77 -21.90
N ALA A 447 19.78 4.03 -21.37
CA ALA A 447 19.92 2.60 -21.63
C ALA A 447 18.75 1.77 -21.08
N GLU A 448 18.21 2.14 -19.93
CA GLU A 448 17.03 1.51 -19.34
C GLU A 448 15.77 1.74 -20.18
N GLU A 449 15.53 2.97 -20.67
CA GLU A 449 14.36 3.24 -21.50
C GLU A 449 14.41 2.53 -22.85
N ILE A 450 15.60 2.37 -23.44
CA ILE A 450 15.79 1.55 -24.66
C ILE A 450 15.48 0.07 -24.39
N LEU A 451 15.89 -0.46 -23.23
CA LEU A 451 15.54 -1.82 -22.81
C LEU A 451 14.03 -1.98 -22.63
N ASN A 452 13.39 -1.07 -21.88
CA ASN A 452 11.94 -1.08 -21.69
C ASN A 452 11.21 -1.05 -23.05
N LEU A 453 11.68 -0.23 -24.01
CA LEU A 453 11.10 -0.14 -25.35
C LEU A 453 11.27 -1.43 -26.16
N ASP A 454 12.43 -2.08 -26.11
CA ASP A 454 12.63 -3.41 -26.74
C ASP A 454 11.69 -4.47 -26.16
N GLN A 455 11.56 -4.49 -24.84
CA GLN A 455 10.65 -5.41 -24.14
C GLN A 455 9.20 -5.18 -24.52
N LEU A 456 8.79 -3.92 -24.64
CA LEU A 456 7.45 -3.58 -25.10
C LEU A 456 7.22 -3.98 -26.56
N LEU A 457 8.19 -3.73 -27.45
CA LEU A 457 8.01 -3.92 -28.90
C LEU A 457 8.35 -5.33 -29.38
N VAL A 458 9.61 -5.72 -29.22
CA VAL A 458 10.21 -6.86 -29.89
C VAL A 458 9.82 -8.16 -29.22
N GLU A 459 9.75 -8.19 -27.88
CA GLU A 459 9.32 -9.39 -27.17
C GLU A 459 7.85 -9.73 -27.46
N GLY A 460 7.01 -8.75 -27.77
CA GLY A 460 5.62 -8.97 -28.14
C GLY A 460 5.42 -9.76 -29.43
N LEU A 461 6.42 -9.82 -30.33
CA LEU A 461 6.33 -10.54 -31.60
C LEU A 461 6.15 -12.05 -31.40
N GLN A 462 5.17 -12.62 -32.12
CA GLN A 462 4.81 -14.03 -32.04
C GLN A 462 5.62 -14.90 -33.00
N GLU A 463 6.81 -15.32 -32.57
CA GLU A 463 7.73 -16.09 -33.42
C GLU A 463 7.10 -17.37 -34.01
N LYS A 464 6.28 -18.09 -33.24
CA LYS A 464 5.60 -19.31 -33.71
C LYS A 464 4.64 -18.99 -34.85
N TRP A 465 3.83 -17.94 -34.71
CA TRP A 465 2.90 -17.52 -35.75
C TRP A 465 3.66 -17.01 -36.98
N LEU A 466 4.65 -16.14 -36.80
CA LEU A 466 5.47 -15.60 -37.89
C LEU A 466 6.13 -16.72 -38.70
N ARG A 467 6.71 -17.72 -38.04
CA ARG A 467 7.34 -18.86 -38.72
C ARG A 467 6.32 -19.69 -39.51
N LYS A 468 5.12 -19.91 -38.96
CA LYS A 468 4.03 -20.60 -39.64
C LYS A 468 3.59 -19.82 -40.88
N LYS A 469 3.34 -18.52 -40.73
CA LYS A 469 2.90 -17.63 -41.81
C LYS A 469 3.92 -17.54 -42.94
N ALA A 470 5.21 -17.43 -42.62
CA ALA A 470 6.28 -17.45 -43.62
C ALA A 470 6.27 -18.75 -44.46
N LYS A 471 6.00 -19.91 -43.84
CA LYS A 471 5.89 -21.18 -44.57
C LYS A 471 4.64 -21.24 -45.45
N GLU A 472 3.51 -20.70 -44.98
CA GLU A 472 2.26 -20.61 -45.76
C GLU A 472 2.43 -19.74 -47.00
N LEU A 473 3.24 -18.66 -46.90
CA LEU A 473 3.62 -17.80 -48.03
C LEU A 473 4.71 -18.41 -48.94
N GLY A 474 5.05 -19.69 -48.75
CA GLY A 474 6.03 -20.40 -49.58
C GLY A 474 7.50 -20.12 -49.25
N CYS A 475 7.80 -19.38 -48.18
CA CYS A 475 9.17 -19.20 -47.72
C CYS A 475 9.70 -20.46 -47.02
N LYS A 476 11.02 -20.64 -47.06
CA LYS A 476 11.74 -21.69 -46.31
C LYS A 476 12.65 -21.04 -45.26
N PRO A 477 12.09 -20.46 -44.17
CA PRO A 477 12.91 -19.79 -43.16
C PRO A 477 13.80 -20.80 -42.40
N ASP A 478 15.07 -20.46 -42.22
CA ASP A 478 15.99 -21.21 -41.36
C ASP A 478 15.48 -21.19 -39.91
N ASP A 479 15.61 -22.32 -39.21
CA ASP A 479 15.21 -22.50 -37.82
C ASP A 479 15.93 -21.52 -36.86
N ARG A 480 17.11 -21.01 -37.24
CA ARG A 480 17.86 -20.00 -36.48
C ARG A 480 17.28 -18.59 -36.57
N LEU A 481 16.44 -18.31 -37.57
CA LEU A 481 15.85 -16.98 -37.74
C LEU A 481 14.86 -16.70 -36.62
N ARG A 482 15.01 -15.54 -35.97
CA ARG A 482 14.13 -15.06 -34.90
C ARG A 482 13.10 -14.07 -35.44
N ALA A 483 12.18 -13.65 -34.58
CA ALA A 483 11.00 -12.85 -34.92
C ALA A 483 11.27 -11.68 -35.90
N LEU A 484 12.29 -10.84 -35.66
CA LEU A 484 12.61 -9.70 -36.53
C LEU A 484 12.92 -10.12 -37.98
N LYS A 485 13.75 -11.16 -38.16
CA LYS A 485 14.10 -11.65 -39.50
C LYS A 485 12.98 -12.45 -40.17
N LEU A 486 12.16 -13.14 -39.38
CA LEU A 486 10.96 -13.78 -39.91
C LEU A 486 9.99 -12.73 -40.48
N LEU A 487 9.83 -11.60 -39.78
CA LEU A 487 8.97 -10.51 -40.22
C LEU A 487 9.49 -9.84 -41.49
N GLU A 488 10.80 -9.59 -41.62
CA GLU A 488 11.42 -9.12 -42.88
C GLU A 488 11.10 -10.05 -44.06
N ILE A 489 11.24 -11.38 -43.87
CA ILE A 489 10.97 -12.36 -44.92
C ILE A 489 9.48 -12.37 -45.30
N ILE A 490 8.58 -12.26 -44.32
CA ILE A 490 7.14 -12.17 -44.58
C ILE A 490 6.82 -10.93 -45.41
N LEU A 491 7.38 -9.76 -45.06
CA LEU A 491 7.18 -8.53 -45.82
C LEU A 491 7.60 -8.69 -47.29
N VAL A 492 8.76 -9.31 -47.55
CA VAL A 492 9.21 -9.59 -48.92
C VAL A 492 8.27 -10.57 -49.65
N ALA A 493 7.72 -11.55 -48.94
CA ALA A 493 6.79 -12.52 -49.51
C ALA A 493 5.42 -11.93 -49.87
N ILE A 494 5.07 -10.76 -49.32
CA ILE A 494 3.86 -9.99 -49.66
C ILE A 494 4.17 -8.78 -50.54
N ASP A 495 5.15 -8.94 -51.45
CA ASP A 495 5.53 -8.00 -52.50
C ASP A 495 6.21 -6.69 -52.06
N PHE A 496 6.70 -6.59 -50.82
CA PHE A 496 7.62 -5.51 -50.49
C PHE A 496 8.98 -5.78 -51.13
N ASN A 497 9.58 -4.76 -51.75
CA ASN A 497 10.96 -4.85 -52.20
C ASN A 497 11.88 -5.20 -51.01
N GLN A 498 12.86 -6.08 -51.22
CA GLN A 498 13.80 -6.53 -50.18
C GLN A 498 14.48 -5.38 -49.43
N ASP A 499 14.91 -4.33 -50.12
CA ASP A 499 15.54 -3.17 -49.49
C ASP A 499 14.54 -2.34 -48.69
N HIS A 500 13.31 -2.22 -49.18
CA HIS A 500 12.24 -1.53 -48.47
C HIS A 500 11.77 -2.30 -47.21
N ALA A 501 11.66 -3.63 -47.28
CA ALA A 501 11.35 -4.46 -46.12
C ALA A 501 12.41 -4.34 -45.01
N ARG A 502 13.70 -4.26 -45.40
CA ARG A 502 14.81 -4.01 -44.47
C ARG A 502 14.74 -2.60 -43.88
N GLU A 503 14.41 -1.60 -44.68
CA GLU A 503 14.23 -0.22 -44.22
C GLU A 503 13.12 -0.12 -43.17
N ILE A 504 11.94 -0.71 -43.44
CA ILE A 504 10.82 -0.76 -42.49
C ILE A 504 11.22 -1.44 -41.18
N MET A 505 12.00 -2.52 -41.24
CA MET A 505 12.40 -3.27 -40.03
C MET A 505 13.62 -2.69 -39.31
N THR A 506 14.29 -1.69 -39.90
CA THR A 506 15.50 -1.07 -39.34
C THR A 506 15.26 -0.51 -37.93
N PRO A 507 14.16 0.22 -37.63
CA PRO A 507 13.94 0.77 -36.30
C PRO A 507 13.89 -0.30 -35.20
N PHE A 508 13.25 -1.45 -35.45
CA PHE A 508 13.21 -2.55 -34.49
C PHE A 508 14.57 -3.20 -34.29
N HIS A 509 15.33 -3.36 -35.38
CA HIS A 509 16.72 -3.83 -35.29
C HIS A 509 17.60 -2.86 -34.50
N VAL A 510 17.45 -1.55 -34.69
CA VAL A 510 18.18 -0.52 -33.93
C VAL A 510 17.87 -0.64 -32.44
N VAL A 511 16.60 -0.69 -32.05
CA VAL A 511 16.18 -0.85 -30.64
C VAL A 511 16.78 -2.13 -30.02
N HIS A 512 16.64 -3.26 -30.71
CA HIS A 512 17.10 -4.56 -30.22
C HIS A 512 18.63 -4.66 -30.07
N ASN A 513 19.35 -4.07 -31.01
CA ASN A 513 20.82 -4.02 -30.97
C ASN A 513 21.29 -3.08 -29.88
N LEU A 514 20.69 -1.88 -29.75
CA LEU A 514 21.03 -0.91 -28.71
C LEU A 514 20.79 -1.49 -27.31
N ARG A 515 19.68 -2.19 -27.08
CA ARG A 515 19.43 -2.88 -25.79
C ARG A 515 20.63 -3.75 -25.39
N SER A 516 21.06 -4.61 -26.30
CA SER A 516 22.12 -5.59 -26.05
C SER A 516 23.48 -4.91 -25.86
N LEU A 517 23.74 -3.87 -26.66
CA LEU A 517 24.97 -3.09 -26.61
C LEU A 517 25.10 -2.28 -25.32
N LEU A 518 24.04 -1.59 -24.90
CA LEU A 518 24.07 -0.65 -23.78
C LEU A 518 24.06 -1.34 -22.41
N LYS A 519 23.48 -2.56 -22.30
CA LYS A 519 23.42 -3.33 -21.04
C LYS A 519 24.46 -4.45 -20.92
N GLY A 520 25.22 -4.76 -21.97
CA GLY A 520 26.23 -5.82 -21.95
C GLY A 520 27.48 -5.46 -21.12
N HIS A 521 27.97 -6.39 -20.30
CA HIS A 521 29.13 -6.19 -19.41
C HIS A 521 30.49 -5.88 -20.11
N THR A 522 30.55 -5.98 -21.45
CA THR A 522 31.79 -5.84 -22.26
C THR A 522 31.87 -4.54 -23.06
N SER A 523 30.90 -3.63 -22.92
CA SER A 523 30.56 -2.62 -23.94
C SER A 523 31.27 -1.27 -23.84
N GLY A 524 32.45 -1.19 -23.22
CA GLY A 524 33.08 0.12 -22.93
C GLY A 524 33.31 1.03 -24.13
N THR A 525 33.76 0.49 -25.28
CA THR A 525 34.15 1.32 -26.44
C THR A 525 33.05 1.52 -27.48
N GLU A 526 32.16 0.55 -27.68
CA GLU A 526 31.10 0.64 -28.69
C GLU A 526 29.86 1.36 -28.15
N ALA A 527 29.44 1.09 -26.90
CA ALA A 527 28.35 1.84 -26.27
C ALA A 527 28.70 3.33 -26.16
N GLU A 528 29.96 3.66 -25.88
CA GLU A 528 30.42 5.04 -25.81
C GLU A 528 30.41 5.75 -27.18
N LYS A 529 30.65 5.01 -28.28
CA LYS A 529 30.51 5.55 -29.64
C LYS A 529 29.05 5.87 -29.94
N GLU A 530 28.14 4.95 -29.67
CA GLU A 530 26.69 5.17 -29.87
C GLU A 530 26.17 6.30 -28.99
N ARG A 531 26.65 6.41 -27.75
CA ARG A 531 26.33 7.54 -26.87
C ARG A 531 26.73 8.88 -27.49
N LYS A 532 27.98 9.00 -27.96
CA LYS A 532 28.47 10.21 -28.62
C LYS A 532 27.70 10.51 -29.91
N LYS A 533 27.34 9.48 -30.67
CA LYS A 533 26.52 9.61 -31.87
C LYS A 533 25.13 10.16 -31.55
N ALA A 534 24.43 9.57 -30.60
CA ALA A 534 23.11 10.03 -30.16
C ALA A 534 23.12 11.50 -29.72
N LEU A 535 24.11 11.90 -28.91
CA LEU A 535 24.25 13.29 -28.47
C LEU A 535 24.63 14.24 -29.62
N LYS A 536 25.49 13.81 -30.54
CA LYS A 536 25.92 14.64 -31.68
C LYS A 536 24.79 14.86 -32.69
N GLU A 537 24.01 13.83 -32.99
CA GLU A 537 22.97 13.86 -34.02
C GLU A 537 21.65 14.46 -33.50
N HIS A 538 21.31 14.23 -32.22
CA HIS A 538 20.01 14.64 -31.66
C HIS A 538 20.11 15.69 -30.54
N GLY A 539 21.31 16.01 -30.06
CA GLY A 539 21.56 16.99 -29.01
C GLY A 539 21.36 16.45 -27.59
N ASN A 540 20.37 15.58 -27.36
CA ASN A 540 20.15 14.92 -26.07
C ASN A 540 19.48 13.54 -26.24
N PHE A 541 19.50 12.73 -25.16
CA PHE A 541 18.93 11.39 -25.19
C PHE A 541 17.41 11.36 -25.39
N ARG A 542 16.69 12.38 -24.90
CA ARG A 542 15.24 12.48 -25.10
C ARG A 542 14.86 12.57 -26.57
N LYS A 543 15.50 13.48 -27.31
CA LYS A 543 15.27 13.67 -28.75
C LYS A 543 15.68 12.45 -29.56
N HIS A 544 16.76 11.77 -29.17
CA HIS A 544 17.14 10.50 -29.79
C HIS A 544 16.06 9.43 -29.56
N PHE A 545 15.57 9.29 -28.32
CA PHE A 545 14.51 8.36 -27.97
C PHE A 545 13.17 8.69 -28.66
N GLU A 546 12.85 9.97 -28.79
CA GLU A 546 11.68 10.47 -29.53
C GLU A 546 11.76 10.11 -31.01
N LYS A 547 12.92 10.27 -31.64
CA LYS A 547 13.15 9.83 -33.02
C LYS A 547 12.99 8.32 -33.17
N ILE A 548 13.60 7.52 -32.30
CA ILE A 548 13.43 6.06 -32.29
C ILE A 548 11.95 5.68 -32.12
N SER A 549 11.24 6.34 -31.21
CA SER A 549 9.82 6.09 -30.97
C SER A 549 8.98 6.41 -32.21
N ALA A 550 9.27 7.51 -32.91
CA ALA A 550 8.58 7.89 -34.13
C ALA A 550 8.82 6.88 -35.26
N ASP A 551 10.07 6.42 -35.41
CA ASP A 551 10.43 5.43 -36.43
C ASP A 551 9.76 4.07 -36.14
N CYS A 552 9.68 3.67 -34.86
CA CYS A 552 8.97 2.46 -34.45
C CYS A 552 7.45 2.60 -34.61
N ASP A 553 6.89 3.79 -34.35
CA ASP A 553 5.48 4.11 -34.55
C ASP A 553 5.05 3.97 -36.02
N GLU A 554 5.88 4.49 -36.93
CA GLU A 554 5.68 4.33 -38.37
C GLU A 554 5.82 2.86 -38.79
N THR A 555 6.83 2.16 -38.28
CA THR A 555 7.07 0.72 -38.53
C THR A 555 5.86 -0.13 -38.13
N ILE A 556 5.34 0.04 -36.91
CA ILE A 556 4.14 -0.65 -36.42
C ILE A 556 2.94 -0.37 -37.31
N LYS A 557 2.75 0.88 -37.74
CA LYS A 557 1.65 1.26 -38.62
C LYS A 557 1.72 0.53 -39.97
N ILE A 558 2.91 0.48 -40.58
CA ILE A 558 3.12 -0.18 -41.88
C ILE A 558 2.90 -1.69 -41.75
N ILE A 559 3.57 -2.34 -40.78
CA ILE A 559 3.46 -3.78 -40.55
C ILE A 559 2.03 -4.18 -40.18
N GLY A 560 1.40 -3.43 -39.28
CA GLY A 560 0.03 -3.68 -38.86
C GLY A 560 -0.97 -3.61 -40.00
N LYS A 561 -0.75 -2.74 -40.99
CA LYS A 561 -1.55 -2.71 -42.22
C LYS A 561 -1.24 -3.92 -43.11
N ALA A 562 0.03 -4.16 -43.39
CA ALA A 562 0.48 -5.21 -44.32
C ALA A 562 0.05 -6.62 -43.84
N LEU A 563 0.13 -6.90 -42.54
CA LEU A 563 -0.26 -8.19 -41.97
C LEU A 563 -1.75 -8.35 -41.72
N LYS A 564 -2.55 -7.28 -41.83
CA LYS A 564 -4.02 -7.37 -41.75
C LYS A 564 -4.62 -7.88 -43.06
N GLU A 565 -3.89 -7.77 -44.16
CA GLU A 565 -4.32 -8.13 -45.50
C GLU A 565 -4.06 -9.60 -45.86
N ILE A 566 -3.41 -10.36 -44.95
CA ILE A 566 -3.05 -11.77 -45.12
C ILE A 566 -3.46 -12.60 -43.92
#